data_AF-A0A969H6Z9-F1
#
_entry.id   AF-A0A969H6Z9-F1
#
_cell.length_a   1.000
_cell.length_b   1.000
_cell.length_c   1.000
_cell.angle_alpha   90.00
_cell.angle_beta   90.00
_cell.angle_gamma   90.00
#
_symmetry.space_group_name_H-M   'P 1'
#
loop_
_entity.id
_entity.type
_entity.pdbx_description
1 polymer ?
#
loop_
_entity_poly.entity_id
_entity_poly.type
_entity_poly.pdbx_seq_one_letter_code
_entity_poly.pdbx_strand_id
1 'polypeptide(L)'
;MEQAIGGLAANGQTNIYAGLVAAENALLDVPARLKHIILLTDGWSNSGAYDELTTRLAEQGITLSVVAAGGGSAEYLAELARKGGGQYYPAATMSEVPQIFLKETVRAVGDYVIEEPFLAVPVTGGTGEGPASPILRGLNLATAPPLLGYNGTTPKAAARLALLTPRGDPLLATWQYGLGRSAAWTADLSGRWAKNWLTWADSARFSAQLVTWTLPRPGDEQLDLRVVVNSGQAIFDAAIGGAEGAASPARITAKLLTPDGESIETELVPSGANRYEAAVPLPAEGVYVAQVTAYAQGDDSQTPIASQTTGLVAPYSAEYGPLTADSTLLADLATATNGQALTDPAQAFAHNLAVGRQSYPIWPGLLLLAALLFPLDVALRRLRLGRREWEQARVWLRSRLLGARPAPAAPLEPATPSLQAFRQARERVQRPVAPAPPTVSSSPPSPPVVRPTQPAPPTSPPPASPTEGDTLARLREAKKRARH
;
A
#
# COMPACT_ATOMS: atom_id res chain seq x y z
N MET A 1 5.62 -45.44 -5.70
CA MET A 1 4.46 -46.32 -5.44
C MET A 1 3.67 -46.55 -6.71
N GLU A 2 3.15 -45.50 -7.37
CA GLU A 2 2.35 -45.60 -8.61
C GLU A 2 2.98 -46.47 -9.70
N GLN A 3 4.27 -46.30 -10.02
CA GLN A 3 5.00 -47.12 -11.00
C GLN A 3 5.01 -48.63 -10.68
N ALA A 4 4.88 -49.02 -9.41
CA ALA A 4 4.82 -50.44 -9.02
C ALA A 4 3.39 -50.99 -9.07
N ILE A 5 2.38 -50.15 -8.89
CA ILE A 5 0.95 -50.52 -8.97
C ILE A 5 0.50 -50.58 -10.43
N GLY A 6 0.93 -49.64 -11.28
CA GLY A 6 0.60 -49.60 -12.70
C GLY A 6 1.20 -50.75 -13.54
N GLY A 7 2.07 -51.58 -12.97
CA GLY A 7 2.61 -52.79 -13.59
C GLY A 7 1.84 -54.08 -13.26
N LEU A 8 0.77 -54.02 -12.46
CA LEU A 8 0.01 -55.20 -12.04
C LEU A 8 -0.92 -55.69 -13.16
N ALA A 9 -0.52 -56.79 -13.82
CA ALA A 9 -1.36 -57.50 -14.78
C ALA A 9 -2.15 -58.63 -14.10
N ALA A 10 -3.45 -58.75 -14.41
CA ALA A 10 -4.30 -59.81 -13.89
C ALA A 10 -3.91 -61.18 -14.48
N ASN A 11 -3.64 -62.17 -13.62
CA ASN A 11 -3.24 -63.52 -14.00
C ASN A 11 -3.59 -64.52 -12.89
N GLY A 12 -4.07 -65.72 -13.24
CA GLY A 12 -4.37 -66.80 -12.29
C GLY A 12 -5.81 -66.82 -11.75
N GLN A 13 -6.00 -67.48 -10.59
CA GLN A 13 -7.28 -67.63 -9.89
C GLN A 13 -7.31 -66.82 -8.59
N THR A 14 -8.50 -66.39 -8.17
CA THR A 14 -8.71 -65.57 -6.97
C THR A 14 -8.53 -66.37 -5.68
N ASN A 15 -7.32 -66.39 -5.11
CA ASN A 15 -7.04 -66.99 -3.80
C ASN A 15 -6.94 -65.91 -2.70
N ILE A 16 -8.10 -65.57 -2.11
CA ILE A 16 -8.20 -64.55 -1.05
C ILE A 16 -7.41 -64.97 0.20
N TYR A 17 -7.43 -66.25 0.58
CA TYR A 17 -6.80 -66.72 1.82
C TYR A 17 -5.28 -66.52 1.81
N ALA A 18 -4.61 -66.90 0.71
CA ALA A 18 -3.17 -66.71 0.56
C ALA A 18 -2.77 -65.22 0.58
N GLY A 19 -3.57 -64.35 -0.04
CA GLY A 19 -3.33 -62.90 -0.02
C GLY A 19 -3.44 -62.30 1.38
N LEU A 20 -4.45 -62.70 2.17
CA LEU A 20 -4.61 -62.25 3.55
C LEU A 20 -3.51 -62.79 4.49
N VAL A 21 -3.07 -64.03 4.32
CA VAL A 21 -1.94 -64.59 5.09
C VAL A 21 -0.62 -63.90 4.72
N ALA A 22 -0.43 -63.50 3.46
CA ALA A 22 0.72 -62.67 3.08
C ALA A 22 0.67 -61.28 3.75
N ALA A 23 -0.52 -60.67 3.85
CA ALA A 23 -0.71 -59.39 4.55
C ALA A 23 -0.55 -59.51 6.08
N GLU A 24 -1.02 -60.60 6.70
CA GLU A 24 -0.78 -60.94 8.11
C GLU A 24 0.73 -60.94 8.40
N ASN A 25 1.49 -61.77 7.68
CA ASN A 25 2.95 -61.87 7.85
C ASN A 25 3.68 -60.55 7.57
N ALA A 26 3.27 -59.80 6.54
CA ALA A 26 3.87 -58.50 6.22
C ALA A 26 3.58 -57.41 7.26
N LEU A 27 2.57 -57.58 8.12
CA LEU A 27 2.20 -56.65 9.18
C LEU A 27 2.69 -57.09 10.57
N LEU A 28 3.04 -58.36 10.79
CA LEU A 28 3.55 -58.86 12.09
C LEU A 28 4.74 -58.04 12.61
N ASP A 29 5.83 -57.99 11.84
CA ASP A 29 7.10 -57.36 12.25
C ASP A 29 7.07 -55.81 12.18
N VAL A 30 5.99 -55.20 11.71
CA VAL A 30 5.87 -53.74 11.59
C VAL A 30 5.56 -53.12 12.97
N PRO A 31 6.42 -52.19 13.49
CA PRO A 31 6.20 -51.53 14.78
C PRO A 31 5.20 -50.36 14.65
N ALA A 32 3.93 -50.68 14.39
CA ALA A 32 2.84 -49.73 14.24
C ALA A 32 1.79 -49.87 15.35
N ARG A 33 1.28 -48.75 15.88
CA ARG A 33 0.20 -48.68 16.89
C ARG A 33 -1.13 -49.24 16.36
N LEU A 34 -1.33 -49.23 15.05
CA LEU A 34 -2.52 -49.72 14.38
C LEU A 34 -2.13 -50.46 13.11
N LYS A 35 -2.76 -51.61 12.88
CA LYS A 35 -2.54 -52.48 11.73
C LYS A 35 -3.89 -52.76 11.08
N HIS A 36 -3.98 -52.53 9.76
CA HIS A 36 -5.24 -52.62 9.03
C HIS A 36 -5.02 -53.16 7.62
N ILE A 37 -5.91 -54.05 7.17
CA ILE A 37 -5.91 -54.68 5.85
C ILE A 37 -7.20 -54.25 5.14
N ILE A 38 -7.06 -53.71 3.92
CA ILE A 38 -8.19 -53.48 3.02
C ILE A 38 -8.11 -54.52 1.90
N LEU A 39 -9.03 -55.48 1.92
CA LEU A 39 -9.20 -56.46 0.85
C LEU A 39 -10.07 -55.87 -0.27
N LEU A 40 -9.54 -55.75 -1.47
CA LEU A 40 -10.32 -55.50 -2.69
C LEU A 40 -10.53 -56.82 -3.44
N THR A 41 -11.77 -57.16 -3.80
CA THR A 41 -12.06 -58.34 -4.62
C THR A 41 -13.32 -58.17 -5.47
N ASP A 42 -13.34 -58.78 -6.65
CA ASP A 42 -14.45 -58.87 -7.60
C ASP A 42 -15.08 -60.28 -7.64
N GLY A 43 -14.52 -61.23 -6.90
CA GLY A 43 -14.94 -62.63 -6.86
C GLY A 43 -14.96 -63.19 -5.44
N TRP A 44 -15.09 -64.51 -5.34
CA TRP A 44 -15.13 -65.22 -4.06
C TRP A 44 -14.27 -66.48 -4.08
N SER A 45 -13.80 -66.88 -2.90
CA SER A 45 -13.02 -68.09 -2.67
C SER A 45 -13.55 -68.76 -1.41
N ASN A 46 -13.96 -70.02 -1.52
CA ASN A 46 -14.41 -70.84 -0.38
C ASN A 46 -13.32 -71.80 0.12
N SER A 47 -12.07 -71.60 -0.29
CA SER A 47 -10.90 -72.40 0.09
C SER A 47 -10.01 -71.63 1.07
N GLY A 48 -10.19 -71.88 2.37
CA GLY A 48 -9.36 -71.31 3.43
C GLY A 48 -9.99 -71.40 4.81
N ALA A 49 -9.17 -71.44 5.87
CA ALA A 49 -9.63 -71.39 7.26
C ALA A 49 -9.84 -69.93 7.70
N TYR A 50 -10.81 -69.25 7.08
CA TYR A 50 -11.01 -67.81 7.23
C TYR A 50 -11.38 -67.39 8.67
N ASP A 51 -12.12 -68.23 9.39
CA ASP A 51 -12.49 -67.96 10.79
C ASP A 51 -11.24 -67.93 11.68
N GLU A 52 -10.40 -68.97 11.62
CA GLU A 52 -9.11 -69.04 12.33
C GLU A 52 -8.22 -67.82 12.00
N LEU A 53 -8.16 -67.44 10.72
CA LEU A 53 -7.41 -66.26 10.27
C LEU A 53 -7.97 -64.97 10.89
N THR A 54 -9.29 -64.77 10.92
CA THR A 54 -9.86 -63.58 11.59
C THR A 54 -9.62 -63.57 13.10
N THR A 55 -9.60 -64.73 13.76
CA THR A 55 -9.20 -64.84 15.17
C THR A 55 -7.75 -64.42 15.37
N ARG A 56 -6.80 -64.95 14.58
CA ARG A 56 -5.39 -64.55 14.66
C ARG A 56 -5.17 -63.07 14.39
N LEU A 57 -5.82 -62.51 13.37
CA LEU A 57 -5.74 -61.08 13.06
C LEU A 57 -6.21 -60.24 14.27
N ALA A 58 -7.34 -60.60 14.89
CA ALA A 58 -7.83 -59.92 16.09
C ALA A 58 -6.88 -60.04 17.30
N GLU A 59 -6.31 -61.22 17.55
CA GLU A 59 -5.29 -61.45 18.59
C GLU A 59 -4.02 -60.62 18.37
N GLN A 60 -3.64 -60.39 17.11
CA GLN A 60 -2.49 -59.58 16.69
C GLN A 60 -2.79 -58.07 16.63
N GLY A 61 -4.02 -57.64 16.93
CA GLY A 61 -4.44 -56.24 16.81
C GLY A 61 -4.55 -55.72 15.36
N ILE A 62 -4.73 -56.63 14.40
CA ILE A 62 -4.90 -56.33 12.98
C ILE A 62 -6.40 -56.37 12.63
N THR A 63 -6.89 -55.32 11.98
CA THR A 63 -8.29 -55.23 11.52
C THR A 63 -8.38 -55.44 10.00
N LEU A 64 -9.52 -55.97 9.52
CA LEU A 64 -9.75 -56.31 8.11
C LEU A 64 -11.09 -55.74 7.61
N SER A 65 -11.02 -54.85 6.63
CA SER A 65 -12.16 -54.33 5.88
C SER A 65 -12.16 -54.85 4.44
N VAL A 66 -13.35 -54.98 3.84
CA VAL A 66 -13.53 -55.60 2.52
C VAL A 66 -14.30 -54.67 1.59
N VAL A 67 -13.71 -54.38 0.43
CA VAL A 67 -14.31 -53.69 -0.71
C VAL A 67 -14.63 -54.73 -1.78
N ALA A 68 -15.90 -54.93 -2.06
CA ALA A 68 -16.36 -55.93 -3.03
C ALA A 68 -16.92 -55.25 -4.28
N ALA A 69 -16.38 -55.57 -5.45
CA ALA A 69 -16.89 -55.11 -6.73
C ALA A 69 -17.86 -56.14 -7.32
N GLY A 70 -19.05 -55.70 -7.73
CA GLY A 70 -20.07 -56.58 -8.31
C GLY A 70 -20.90 -57.40 -7.30
N GLY A 71 -22.02 -57.97 -7.77
CA GLY A 71 -23.10 -58.46 -6.92
C GLY A 71 -23.02 -59.93 -6.45
N GLY A 72 -21.91 -60.62 -6.65
CA GLY A 72 -21.88 -62.11 -6.62
C GLY A 72 -21.85 -62.78 -5.24
N SER A 73 -21.32 -62.15 -4.18
CA SER A 73 -21.08 -62.82 -2.89
C SER A 73 -21.03 -61.85 -1.69
N ALA A 74 -21.96 -60.91 -1.64
CA ALA A 74 -21.96 -59.84 -0.64
C ALA A 74 -22.04 -60.33 0.82
N GLU A 75 -22.85 -61.35 1.12
CA GLU A 75 -23.13 -61.78 2.49
C GLU A 75 -21.90 -62.41 3.19
N TYR A 76 -21.22 -63.34 2.52
CA TYR A 76 -19.99 -63.96 3.03
C TYR A 76 -18.86 -62.93 3.22
N LEU A 77 -18.67 -62.02 2.25
CA LEU A 77 -17.66 -60.96 2.36
C LEU A 77 -18.01 -59.94 3.46
N ALA A 78 -19.30 -59.70 3.70
CA ALA A 78 -19.78 -58.88 4.81
C ALA A 78 -19.64 -59.55 6.17
N GLU A 79 -19.67 -60.88 6.24
CA GLU A 79 -19.32 -61.63 7.45
C GLU A 79 -17.81 -61.63 7.70
N LEU A 80 -16.99 -61.82 6.66
CA LEU A 80 -15.53 -61.80 6.77
C LEU A 80 -15.02 -60.46 7.31
N ALA A 81 -15.53 -59.33 6.79
CA ALA A 81 -15.20 -58.00 7.30
C ALA A 81 -15.62 -57.81 8.76
N ARG A 82 -16.80 -58.31 9.13
CA ARG A 82 -17.37 -58.23 10.49
C ARG A 82 -16.56 -59.03 11.50
N LYS A 83 -16.17 -60.27 11.14
CA LYS A 83 -15.28 -61.14 11.94
C LYS A 83 -13.88 -60.54 12.06
N GLY A 84 -13.38 -59.91 11.00
CA GLY A 84 -12.12 -59.16 10.98
C GLY A 84 -12.14 -57.79 11.68
N GLY A 85 -13.24 -57.42 12.36
CA GLY A 85 -13.36 -56.15 13.10
C GLY A 85 -13.44 -54.88 12.23
N GLY A 86 -13.53 -55.03 10.90
CA GLY A 86 -13.63 -53.93 9.95
C GLY A 86 -15.04 -53.76 9.38
N GLN A 87 -15.12 -53.34 8.12
CA GLN A 87 -16.36 -52.93 7.44
C GLN A 87 -16.42 -53.47 6.02
N TYR A 88 -17.65 -53.67 5.54
CA TYR A 88 -17.92 -54.14 4.18
C TYR A 88 -18.47 -53.00 3.32
N TYR A 89 -17.89 -52.84 2.14
CA TYR A 89 -18.25 -51.83 1.16
C TYR A 89 -18.59 -52.48 -0.19
N PRO A 90 -19.88 -52.55 -0.57
CA PRO A 90 -20.25 -52.91 -1.93
C PRO A 90 -19.95 -51.73 -2.85
N ALA A 91 -19.00 -51.90 -3.76
CA ALA A 91 -18.72 -50.96 -4.85
C ALA A 91 -19.55 -51.35 -6.07
N ALA A 92 -20.46 -50.47 -6.48
CA ALA A 92 -21.25 -50.67 -7.70
C ALA A 92 -20.40 -50.40 -8.95
N THR A 93 -19.45 -49.47 -8.85
CA THR A 93 -18.58 -49.04 -9.94
C THR A 93 -17.13 -48.93 -9.48
N MET A 94 -16.16 -49.35 -10.31
CA MET A 94 -14.72 -49.27 -9.96
C MET A 94 -14.23 -47.85 -9.66
N SER A 95 -14.94 -46.81 -10.14
CA SER A 95 -14.68 -45.40 -9.83
C SER A 95 -14.96 -45.00 -8.38
N GLU A 96 -15.74 -45.79 -7.62
CA GLU A 96 -16.03 -45.54 -6.20
C GLU A 96 -14.89 -46.02 -5.29
N VAL A 97 -14.12 -47.02 -5.74
CA VAL A 97 -13.09 -47.71 -4.96
C VAL A 97 -12.06 -46.75 -4.34
N PRO A 98 -11.50 -45.73 -5.04
CA PRO A 98 -10.56 -44.79 -4.42
C PRO A 98 -11.17 -43.97 -3.27
N GLN A 99 -12.45 -43.61 -3.35
CA GLN A 99 -13.13 -42.87 -2.28
C GLN A 99 -13.43 -43.78 -1.08
N ILE A 100 -13.75 -45.05 -1.33
CA ILE A 100 -13.93 -46.08 -0.29
C ILE A 100 -12.61 -46.34 0.43
N PHE A 101 -11.52 -46.55 -0.31
CA PHE A 101 -10.18 -46.70 0.27
C PHE A 101 -9.76 -45.49 1.10
N LEU A 102 -10.01 -44.26 0.63
CA LEU A 102 -9.73 -43.05 1.41
C LEU A 102 -10.57 -42.98 2.69
N LYS A 103 -11.88 -43.22 2.58
CA LYS A 103 -12.81 -43.22 3.73
C LYS A 103 -12.43 -44.26 4.78
N GLU A 104 -12.09 -45.48 4.35
CA GLU A 104 -11.67 -46.53 5.27
C GLU A 104 -10.27 -46.26 5.84
N THR A 105 -9.33 -45.74 5.06
CA THR A 105 -8.01 -45.32 5.59
C THR A 105 -8.18 -44.25 6.68
N VAL A 106 -9.02 -43.23 6.46
CA VAL A 106 -9.31 -42.19 7.46
C VAL A 106 -10.00 -42.78 8.71
N ARG A 107 -10.91 -43.74 8.54
CA ARG A 107 -11.62 -44.38 9.66
C ARG A 107 -10.77 -45.38 10.44
N ALA A 108 -9.89 -46.12 9.77
CA ALA A 108 -9.00 -47.10 10.37
C ALA A 108 -7.82 -46.42 11.08
N VAL A 109 -7.22 -45.38 10.47
CA VAL A 109 -6.28 -44.49 11.18
C VAL A 109 -6.98 -43.77 12.33
N GLY A 110 -8.27 -43.42 12.13
CA GLY A 110 -9.27 -43.33 13.19
C GLY A 110 -8.99 -42.30 14.26
N ASP A 111 -8.84 -41.02 13.84
CA ASP A 111 -8.57 -39.84 14.68
C ASP A 111 -7.45 -40.04 15.72
N TYR A 112 -6.33 -39.35 15.54
CA TYR A 112 -5.27 -39.30 16.57
C TYR A 112 -5.68 -38.44 17.80
N VAL A 113 -6.98 -38.30 18.04
CA VAL A 113 -7.60 -37.73 19.23
C VAL A 113 -7.22 -38.56 20.45
N ILE A 114 -6.64 -37.90 21.46
CA ILE A 114 -6.47 -38.49 22.79
C ILE A 114 -7.30 -37.66 23.77
N GLU A 115 -8.14 -38.34 24.56
CA GLU A 115 -9.01 -37.73 25.58
C GLU A 115 -8.51 -38.05 26.99
N GLU A 116 -7.33 -37.51 27.34
CA GLU A 116 -6.72 -37.62 28.68
C GLU A 116 -6.48 -36.22 29.28
N PRO A 117 -6.50 -36.05 30.62
CA PRO A 117 -6.15 -34.77 31.25
C PRO A 117 -4.64 -34.48 31.18
N PHE A 118 -4.26 -33.33 30.62
CA PHE A 118 -2.85 -32.89 30.54
C PHE A 118 -2.69 -31.38 30.74
N LEU A 119 -1.48 -30.96 31.15
CA LEU A 119 -1.08 -29.55 31.21
C LEU A 119 -0.30 -29.16 29.95
N ALA A 120 -0.53 -27.94 29.46
CA ALA A 120 0.19 -27.39 28.31
C ALA A 120 1.64 -27.04 28.67
N VAL A 121 2.61 -27.58 27.92
CA VAL A 121 4.04 -27.34 28.13
C VAL A 121 4.50 -26.22 27.19
N PRO A 122 4.97 -25.05 27.70
CA PRO A 122 5.44 -23.97 26.84
C PRO A 122 6.80 -24.26 26.23
N VAL A 123 6.94 -23.93 24.93
CA VAL A 123 8.25 -23.87 24.28
C VAL A 123 8.90 -22.54 24.66
N THR A 124 9.96 -22.61 25.46
CA THR A 124 10.78 -21.44 25.84
C THR A 124 11.66 -20.96 24.70
N GLY A 125 11.90 -19.64 24.65
CA GLY A 125 12.95 -19.09 23.80
C GLY A 125 14.33 -19.48 24.34
N GLY A 126 15.31 -19.70 23.45
CA GLY A 126 16.69 -20.07 23.83
C GLY A 126 17.46 -19.02 24.66
N THR A 127 16.85 -17.87 24.92
CA THR A 127 17.37 -16.77 25.75
C THR A 127 16.82 -16.75 27.18
N GLY A 128 15.93 -17.69 27.56
CA GLY A 128 15.38 -17.82 28.91
C GLY A 128 14.24 -16.85 29.26
N GLU A 129 14.05 -15.78 28.49
CA GLU A 129 12.99 -14.77 28.72
C GLU A 129 11.64 -15.18 28.12
N GLY A 130 10.95 -16.11 28.81
CA GLY A 130 9.53 -16.40 28.58
C GLY A 130 9.20 -17.31 27.37
N PRO A 131 7.90 -17.43 27.03
CA PRO A 131 7.44 -18.31 25.97
C PRO A 131 7.77 -17.74 24.58
N ALA A 132 8.22 -18.59 23.65
CA ALA A 132 8.77 -18.17 22.35
C ALA A 132 7.76 -17.54 21.37
N SER A 133 6.46 -17.51 21.69
CA SER A 133 5.40 -17.07 20.79
C SER A 133 4.70 -15.79 21.27
N PRO A 134 4.46 -14.79 20.39
CA PRO A 134 3.64 -13.63 20.71
C PRO A 134 2.20 -13.96 21.15
N ILE A 135 1.69 -15.15 20.80
CA ILE A 135 0.35 -15.65 21.21
C ILE A 135 0.30 -15.92 22.72
N LEU A 136 1.45 -16.11 23.36
CA LEU A 136 1.58 -16.43 24.78
C LEU A 136 2.05 -15.23 25.62
N ARG A 137 2.13 -14.03 25.02
CA ARG A 137 2.78 -12.87 25.63
C ARG A 137 1.98 -12.32 26.80
N GLY A 138 2.49 -12.61 28.00
CA GLY A 138 1.98 -12.14 29.28
C GLY A 138 0.77 -12.93 29.79
N LEU A 139 0.56 -14.17 29.29
CA LEU A 139 -0.37 -15.13 29.86
C LEU A 139 0.31 -15.91 31.00
N ASN A 140 -0.39 -16.14 32.12
CA ASN A 140 0.17 -16.87 33.25
C ASN A 140 -0.04 -18.39 33.13
N LEU A 141 0.69 -19.05 32.22
CA LEU A 141 0.55 -20.48 31.92
C LEU A 141 0.75 -21.40 33.14
N ALA A 142 1.43 -20.96 34.20
CA ALA A 142 1.54 -21.71 35.45
C ALA A 142 0.20 -21.84 36.22
N THR A 143 -0.80 -21.04 35.86
CA THR A 143 -2.18 -21.12 36.37
C THR A 143 -3.17 -21.68 35.35
N ALA A 144 -2.71 -22.09 34.16
CA ALA A 144 -3.57 -22.67 33.15
C ALA A 144 -4.07 -24.06 33.60
N PRO A 145 -5.39 -24.31 33.61
CA PRO A 145 -5.95 -25.58 34.04
C PRO A 145 -5.75 -26.67 32.97
N PRO A 146 -5.86 -27.96 33.35
CA PRO A 146 -5.67 -29.05 32.40
C PRO A 146 -6.73 -29.06 31.30
N LEU A 147 -6.25 -29.33 30.08
CA LEU A 147 -7.05 -29.71 28.93
C LEU A 147 -7.36 -31.20 29.02
N LEU A 148 -8.53 -31.62 28.53
CA LEU A 148 -9.02 -33.00 28.62
C LEU A 148 -8.86 -33.80 27.31
N GLY A 149 -8.13 -33.24 26.34
CA GLY A 149 -7.86 -33.88 25.06
C GLY A 149 -7.42 -32.95 23.94
N TYR A 150 -7.00 -33.55 22.83
CA TYR A 150 -6.47 -32.89 21.63
C TYR A 150 -6.35 -33.88 20.47
N ASN A 151 -6.28 -33.38 19.23
CA ASN A 151 -5.93 -34.18 18.05
C ASN A 151 -4.41 -34.20 17.84
N GLY A 152 -3.79 -35.37 17.95
CA GLY A 152 -2.35 -35.52 17.71
C GLY A 152 -1.97 -35.21 16.26
N THR A 153 -0.90 -34.46 16.08
CA THR A 153 -0.41 -34.02 14.76
C THR A 153 1.12 -34.04 14.71
N THR A 154 1.70 -33.89 13.52
CA THR A 154 3.15 -33.77 13.34
C THR A 154 3.46 -32.39 12.75
N PRO A 155 4.45 -31.64 13.28
CA PRO A 155 4.75 -30.31 12.77
C PRO A 155 5.41 -30.39 11.39
N LYS A 156 5.03 -29.50 10.48
CA LYS A 156 5.77 -29.28 9.22
C LYS A 156 7.13 -28.66 9.54
N ALA A 157 8.17 -28.96 8.76
CA ALA A 157 9.56 -28.58 9.04
C ALA A 157 9.81 -27.07 9.24
N ALA A 158 8.95 -26.20 8.69
CA ALA A 158 9.04 -24.74 8.85
C ALA A 158 8.03 -24.15 9.87
N ALA A 159 7.28 -24.99 10.60
CA ALA A 159 6.36 -24.56 11.64
C ALA A 159 7.11 -24.28 12.96
N ARG A 160 6.69 -23.22 13.66
CA ARG A 160 7.20 -22.82 14.97
C ARG A 160 6.24 -23.27 16.06
N LEU A 161 6.72 -24.18 16.91
CA LEU A 161 5.99 -24.70 18.07
C LEU A 161 5.98 -23.65 19.20
N ALA A 162 4.84 -23.55 19.89
CA ALA A 162 4.63 -22.60 20.98
C ALA A 162 4.16 -23.29 22.27
N LEU A 163 3.27 -24.28 22.14
CA LEU A 163 2.87 -25.18 23.21
C LEU A 163 2.96 -26.63 22.72
N LEU A 164 3.36 -27.52 23.62
CA LEU A 164 3.40 -28.98 23.45
C LEU A 164 2.54 -29.66 24.51
N THR A 165 2.25 -30.94 24.31
CA THR A 165 1.75 -31.83 25.37
C THR A 165 2.92 -32.50 26.11
N PRO A 166 2.70 -33.12 27.28
CA PRO A 166 3.75 -33.85 27.99
C PRO A 166 4.36 -35.03 27.21
N ARG A 167 3.68 -35.50 26.14
CA ARG A 167 4.18 -36.54 25.23
C ARG A 167 5.01 -35.97 24.06
N GLY A 168 5.17 -34.65 23.98
CA GLY A 168 5.90 -33.96 22.92
C GLY A 168 5.06 -33.60 21.68
N ASP A 169 3.78 -33.96 21.67
CA ASP A 169 2.88 -33.67 20.55
C ASP A 169 2.58 -32.16 20.44
N PRO A 170 2.42 -31.58 19.23
CA PRO A 170 2.08 -30.17 19.04
C PRO A 170 0.70 -29.82 19.62
N LEU A 171 0.67 -28.86 20.53
CA LEU A 171 -0.57 -28.29 21.08
C LEU A 171 -0.93 -26.95 20.40
N LEU A 172 0.08 -26.08 20.25
CA LEU A 172 -0.02 -24.84 19.50
C LEU A 172 1.19 -24.69 18.58
N ALA A 173 0.92 -24.64 17.26
CA ALA A 173 1.92 -24.40 16.23
C ALA A 173 1.55 -23.17 15.38
N THR A 174 2.57 -22.51 14.82
CA THR A 174 2.43 -21.31 13.99
C THR A 174 3.29 -21.41 12.74
N TRP A 175 2.84 -20.87 11.61
CA TRP A 175 3.54 -20.97 10.33
C TRP A 175 3.32 -19.70 9.49
N GLN A 176 4.37 -19.31 8.77
CA GLN A 176 4.32 -18.30 7.71
C GLN A 176 4.31 -19.06 6.38
N TYR A 177 3.32 -18.78 5.52
CA TYR A 177 3.19 -19.42 4.21
C TYR A 177 2.95 -18.35 3.15
N GLY A 178 3.98 -18.07 2.34
CA GLY A 178 4.02 -16.86 1.51
C GLY A 178 3.87 -15.60 2.36
N LEU A 179 3.00 -14.69 1.94
CA LEU A 179 2.64 -13.48 2.69
C LEU A 179 1.71 -13.78 3.89
N GLY A 180 1.06 -14.95 3.94
CA GLY A 180 0.04 -15.30 4.93
C GLY A 180 0.58 -15.91 6.23
N ARG A 181 -0.21 -15.77 7.31
CA ARG A 181 0.03 -16.38 8.63
C ARG A 181 -1.03 -17.43 8.93
N SER A 182 -0.61 -18.58 9.46
CA SER A 182 -1.49 -19.68 9.87
C SER A 182 -1.11 -20.18 11.26
N ALA A 183 -2.10 -20.43 12.12
CA ALA A 183 -1.91 -21.04 13.43
C ALA A 183 -2.77 -22.30 13.56
N ALA A 184 -2.25 -23.31 14.26
CA ALA A 184 -2.94 -24.56 14.55
C ALA A 184 -2.97 -24.78 16.06
N TRP A 185 -4.18 -24.76 16.62
CA TRP A 185 -4.50 -25.21 17.98
C TRP A 185 -5.14 -26.59 17.86
N THR A 186 -4.61 -27.59 18.57
CA THR A 186 -5.00 -29.00 18.38
C THR A 186 -5.95 -29.53 19.45
N ALA A 187 -6.07 -28.84 20.58
CA ALA A 187 -7.24 -28.95 21.44
C ALA A 187 -8.43 -28.17 20.84
N ASP A 188 -9.60 -28.21 21.47
CA ASP A 188 -10.78 -27.48 21.00
C ASP A 188 -10.91 -26.10 21.67
N LEU A 189 -11.94 -25.34 21.27
CA LEU A 189 -12.39 -24.12 21.94
C LEU A 189 -13.92 -24.12 22.16
N SER A 190 -14.59 -25.26 21.96
CA SER A 190 -16.04 -25.44 22.15
C SER A 190 -16.41 -26.01 23.52
N GLY A 191 -15.44 -26.49 24.29
CA GLY A 191 -15.61 -26.98 25.65
C GLY A 191 -15.67 -28.50 25.80
N ARG A 192 -15.34 -29.29 24.74
CA ARG A 192 -15.19 -30.75 24.84
C ARG A 192 -13.94 -31.11 25.64
N TRP A 193 -12.80 -30.52 25.29
CA TRP A 193 -11.50 -30.74 25.94
C TRP A 193 -11.05 -29.52 26.74
N ALA A 194 -11.33 -28.32 26.23
CA ALA A 194 -10.97 -27.04 26.81
C ALA A 194 -11.93 -26.53 27.89
N LYS A 195 -12.85 -27.36 28.41
CA LYS A 195 -13.88 -26.95 29.39
C LYS A 195 -13.34 -26.08 30.53
N ASN A 196 -12.25 -26.52 31.16
CA ASN A 196 -11.61 -25.79 32.25
C ASN A 196 -10.84 -24.56 31.73
N TRP A 197 -10.13 -24.73 30.61
CA TRP A 197 -9.35 -23.68 29.95
C TRP A 197 -10.21 -22.48 29.54
N LEU A 198 -11.46 -22.69 29.12
CA LEU A 198 -12.41 -21.62 28.80
C LEU A 198 -12.83 -20.78 30.04
N THR A 199 -12.66 -21.32 31.25
CA THR A 199 -12.94 -20.61 32.52
C THR A 199 -11.72 -19.91 33.12
N TRP A 200 -10.53 -20.11 32.54
CA TRP A 200 -9.28 -19.48 33.01
C TRP A 200 -9.22 -18.00 32.63
N ALA A 201 -8.73 -17.15 33.53
CA ALA A 201 -8.80 -15.68 33.38
C ALA A 201 -8.11 -15.14 32.11
N ASP A 202 -6.99 -15.75 31.71
CA ASP A 202 -6.25 -15.37 30.49
C ASP A 202 -6.83 -16.00 29.20
N SER A 203 -7.87 -16.83 29.26
CA SER A 203 -8.40 -17.58 28.11
C SER A 203 -8.97 -16.72 26.99
N ALA A 204 -9.69 -15.65 27.35
CA ALA A 204 -10.18 -14.66 26.38
C ALA A 204 -9.01 -13.93 25.69
N ARG A 205 -7.94 -13.64 26.44
CA ARG A 205 -6.73 -12.99 25.93
C ARG A 205 -5.90 -13.92 25.05
N PHE A 206 -5.74 -15.19 25.44
CA PHE A 206 -5.17 -16.25 24.60
C PHE A 206 -5.89 -16.33 23.25
N SER A 207 -7.21 -16.42 23.28
CA SER A 207 -8.06 -16.52 22.08
C SER A 207 -7.93 -15.27 21.19
N ALA A 208 -7.96 -14.08 21.77
CA ALA A 208 -7.75 -12.83 21.05
C ALA A 208 -6.32 -12.73 20.46
N GLN A 209 -5.28 -13.11 21.21
CA GLN A 209 -3.90 -13.10 20.75
C GLN A 209 -3.64 -14.14 19.65
N LEU A 210 -4.29 -15.31 19.70
CA LEU A 210 -4.27 -16.34 18.67
C LEU A 210 -4.86 -15.82 17.35
N VAL A 211 -6.07 -15.25 17.38
CA VAL A 211 -6.72 -14.68 16.18
C VAL A 211 -5.91 -13.49 15.65
N THR A 212 -5.51 -12.55 16.51
CA THR A 212 -4.68 -11.38 16.12
C THR A 212 -3.34 -11.79 15.50
N TRP A 213 -2.79 -12.95 15.87
CA TRP A 213 -1.59 -13.49 15.24
C TRP A 213 -1.83 -14.02 13.82
N THR A 214 -3.05 -14.43 13.46
CA THR A 214 -3.36 -14.91 12.09
C THR A 214 -3.65 -13.80 11.08
N LEU A 215 -4.05 -12.62 11.54
CA LEU A 215 -4.23 -11.43 10.68
C LEU A 215 -2.94 -11.09 9.92
N PRO A 216 -2.99 -10.23 8.88
CA PRO A 216 -1.80 -9.50 8.45
C PRO A 216 -1.11 -8.87 9.66
N ARG A 217 0.22 -8.69 9.62
CA ARG A 217 0.79 -7.66 10.49
C ARG A 217 0.25 -6.32 9.97
N PRO A 218 -0.04 -5.33 10.83
CA PRO A 218 0.01 -3.94 10.41
C PRO A 218 1.31 -3.70 9.62
N GLY A 219 1.28 -2.78 8.66
CA GLY A 219 2.52 -2.21 8.14
C GLY A 219 3.32 -1.56 9.27
N ASP A 220 4.51 -1.08 8.95
CA ASP A 220 5.16 -0.12 9.84
C ASP A 220 4.19 1.04 10.08
N GLU A 221 3.92 1.45 11.32
CA GLU A 221 2.94 2.55 11.58
C GLU A 221 3.40 3.89 10.97
N GLN A 222 4.65 3.94 10.50
CA GLN A 222 5.27 5.03 9.77
C GLN A 222 5.07 4.98 8.25
N LEU A 223 4.47 3.92 7.67
CA LEU A 223 4.29 3.78 6.22
C LEU A 223 2.96 3.07 5.90
N ASP A 224 2.03 3.83 5.30
CA ASP A 224 0.78 3.33 4.72
C ASP A 224 0.89 3.30 3.19
N LEU A 225 1.01 2.09 2.62
CA LEU A 225 1.11 1.84 1.19
C LEU A 225 -0.23 1.42 0.61
N ARG A 226 -0.74 2.24 -0.30
CA ARG A 226 -1.79 1.86 -1.25
C ARG A 226 -1.16 1.59 -2.63
N VAL A 227 -1.54 0.50 -3.28
CA VAL A 227 -1.21 0.27 -4.70
C VAL A 227 -2.50 0.05 -5.49
N VAL A 228 -2.64 0.74 -6.61
CA VAL A 228 -3.80 0.65 -7.51
C VAL A 228 -3.31 0.29 -8.90
N VAL A 229 -3.85 -0.79 -9.47
CA VAL A 229 -3.58 -1.16 -10.87
C VAL A 229 -4.54 -0.41 -11.79
N ASN A 230 -4.00 0.32 -12.76
CA ASN A 230 -4.74 1.07 -13.75
C ASN A 230 -4.01 1.03 -15.10
N SER A 231 -4.72 0.69 -16.19
CA SER A 231 -4.23 0.83 -17.57
C SER A 231 -2.83 0.23 -17.83
N GLY A 232 -2.56 -0.97 -17.28
CA GLY A 232 -1.26 -1.65 -17.42
C GLY A 232 -0.13 -1.09 -16.54
N GLN A 233 -0.44 -0.29 -15.53
CA GLN A 233 0.53 0.27 -14.59
C GLN A 233 0.08 0.06 -13.15
N ALA A 234 1.04 -0.16 -12.25
CA ALA A 234 0.84 -0.11 -10.81
C ALA A 234 1.15 1.32 -10.32
N ILE A 235 0.14 2.02 -9.82
CA ILE A 235 0.27 3.32 -9.16
C ILE A 235 0.44 3.08 -7.67
N PHE A 236 1.61 3.44 -7.14
CA PHE A 236 1.96 3.39 -5.72
C PHE A 236 1.65 4.75 -5.10
N ASP A 237 0.79 4.79 -4.09
CA ASP A 237 0.51 5.95 -3.23
C ASP A 237 0.98 5.60 -1.80
N ALA A 238 2.10 6.17 -1.38
CA ALA A 238 2.72 5.91 -0.09
C ALA A 238 2.60 7.15 0.81
N ALA A 239 1.90 6.99 1.94
CA ALA A 239 1.78 8.00 2.97
C ALA A 239 2.67 7.67 4.17
N ILE A 240 3.48 8.62 4.64
CA ILE A 240 4.33 8.43 5.83
C ILE A 240 3.63 8.93 7.09
N GLY A 241 3.40 7.97 8.00
CA GLY A 241 2.86 8.20 9.33
C GLY A 241 3.92 8.73 10.29
N GLY A 242 3.53 9.63 11.19
CA GLY A 242 4.40 10.19 12.20
C GLY A 242 3.74 11.32 12.97
N ALA A 243 4.23 11.59 14.18
CA ALA A 243 3.83 12.78 14.93
C ALA A 243 4.34 14.06 14.23
N GLU A 244 3.69 15.20 14.49
CA GLU A 244 4.10 16.50 13.93
C GLU A 244 5.59 16.78 14.21
N GLY A 245 6.39 16.89 13.15
CA GLY A 245 7.85 17.07 13.24
C GLY A 245 8.70 15.83 12.93
N ALA A 246 8.10 14.70 12.55
CA ALA A 246 8.85 13.60 11.94
C ALA A 246 9.62 14.07 10.69
N ALA A 247 10.90 13.71 10.58
CA ALA A 247 11.75 14.11 9.45
C ALA A 247 11.27 13.44 8.15
N SER A 248 11.32 14.18 7.04
CA SER A 248 11.06 13.60 5.72
C SER A 248 12.14 12.56 5.37
N PRO A 249 11.79 11.44 4.72
CA PRO A 249 12.78 10.50 4.21
C PRO A 249 13.69 11.17 3.20
N ALA A 250 14.94 10.69 3.08
CA ALA A 250 15.82 11.13 1.99
C ALA A 250 15.41 10.53 0.63
N ARG A 251 14.84 9.32 0.67
CA ARG A 251 14.46 8.51 -0.49
C ARG A 251 13.37 7.51 -0.09
N ILE A 252 12.48 7.18 -1.02
CA ILE A 252 11.60 6.02 -0.93
C ILE A 252 11.72 5.24 -2.23
N THR A 253 11.97 3.93 -2.18
CA THR A 253 11.94 3.07 -3.38
C THR A 253 10.80 2.06 -3.31
N ALA A 254 10.12 1.87 -4.44
CA ALA A 254 9.24 0.76 -4.75
C ALA A 254 10.05 -0.30 -5.50
N LYS A 255 9.96 -1.53 -5.04
CA LYS A 255 10.52 -2.73 -5.66
C LYS A 255 9.40 -3.69 -5.99
N LEU A 256 9.21 -3.95 -7.27
CA LEU A 256 8.13 -4.75 -7.83
C LEU A 256 8.70 -6.05 -8.39
N LEU A 257 8.38 -7.16 -7.74
CA LEU A 257 8.71 -8.51 -8.20
C LEU A 257 7.65 -9.00 -9.19
N THR A 258 8.08 -9.35 -10.39
CA THR A 258 7.27 -9.92 -11.48
C THR A 258 6.90 -11.40 -11.23
N PRO A 259 5.91 -11.95 -11.94
CA PRO A 259 5.61 -13.39 -11.91
C PRO A 259 6.82 -14.28 -12.23
N ASP A 260 7.69 -13.84 -13.14
CA ASP A 260 8.89 -14.55 -13.58
C ASP A 260 10.10 -14.39 -12.62
N GLY A 261 9.96 -13.58 -11.57
CA GLY A 261 10.98 -13.34 -10.55
C GLY A 261 11.98 -12.21 -10.87
N GLU A 262 11.86 -11.55 -12.01
CA GLU A 262 12.57 -10.28 -12.27
C GLU A 262 12.05 -9.17 -11.34
N SER A 263 12.91 -8.19 -11.04
CA SER A 263 12.65 -7.11 -10.08
C SER A 263 12.79 -5.74 -10.74
N ILE A 264 11.69 -5.00 -10.82
CA ILE A 264 11.66 -3.61 -11.29
C ILE A 264 11.76 -2.70 -10.05
N GLU A 265 12.74 -1.79 -9.99
CA GLU A 265 12.87 -0.81 -8.89
C GLU A 265 12.63 0.61 -9.41
N THR A 266 11.98 1.45 -8.60
CA THR A 266 11.59 2.83 -8.96
C THR A 266 11.52 3.71 -7.72
N GLU A 267 12.00 4.94 -7.80
CA GLU A 267 11.94 5.93 -6.71
C GLU A 267 10.60 6.68 -6.72
N LEU A 268 9.95 6.82 -5.56
CA LEU A 268 8.68 7.55 -5.45
C LEU A 268 8.95 9.05 -5.29
N VAL A 269 8.25 9.87 -6.07
CA VAL A 269 8.38 11.33 -6.04
C VAL A 269 7.34 11.96 -5.10
N PRO A 270 7.66 13.02 -4.35
CA PRO A 270 6.70 13.65 -3.43
C PRO A 270 5.54 14.30 -4.19
N SER A 271 4.32 13.79 -3.96
CA SER A 271 3.07 14.31 -4.52
C SER A 271 2.29 15.20 -3.55
N GLY A 272 2.61 15.15 -2.25
CA GLY A 272 2.01 16.01 -1.23
C GLY A 272 2.72 15.95 0.13
N ALA A 273 2.14 16.61 1.14
CA ALA A 273 2.65 16.54 2.51
C ALA A 273 2.61 15.07 3.00
N ASN A 274 3.80 14.53 3.34
CA ASN A 274 4.04 13.12 3.65
C ASN A 274 3.51 12.10 2.60
N ARG A 275 3.25 12.51 1.35
CA ARG A 275 2.72 11.65 0.29
C ARG A 275 3.67 11.57 -0.89
N TYR A 276 3.90 10.34 -1.36
CA TYR A 276 4.86 10.01 -2.41
C TYR A 276 4.20 9.05 -3.40
N GLU A 277 4.45 9.27 -4.69
CA GLU A 277 3.79 8.56 -5.77
C GLU A 277 4.79 8.01 -6.80
N ALA A 278 4.52 6.84 -7.35
CA ALA A 278 5.20 6.29 -8.52
C ALA A 278 4.24 5.49 -9.40
N ALA A 279 4.40 5.58 -10.72
CA ALA A 279 3.76 4.69 -11.68
C ALA A 279 4.80 3.73 -12.26
N VAL A 280 4.62 2.43 -12.04
CA VAL A 280 5.51 1.38 -12.55
C VAL A 280 4.76 0.57 -13.61
N PRO A 281 5.29 0.37 -14.83
CA PRO A 281 4.64 -0.45 -15.84
C PRO A 281 4.58 -1.92 -15.42
N LEU A 282 3.46 -2.59 -15.73
CA LEU A 282 3.28 -4.03 -15.53
C LEU A 282 3.53 -4.72 -16.88
N PRO A 283 4.69 -5.38 -17.09
CA PRO A 283 5.04 -5.94 -18.40
C PRO A 283 4.26 -7.21 -18.76
N ALA A 284 3.58 -7.84 -17.80
CA ALA A 284 2.84 -9.08 -17.96
C ALA A 284 1.58 -9.11 -17.07
N GLU A 285 0.71 -10.08 -17.31
CA GLU A 285 -0.42 -10.43 -16.46
C GLU A 285 0.00 -11.39 -15.32
N GLY A 286 -0.77 -11.44 -14.23
CA GLY A 286 -0.54 -12.38 -13.13
C GLY A 286 -0.29 -11.74 -11.77
N VAL A 287 0.38 -12.46 -10.87
CA VAL A 287 0.57 -12.08 -9.47
C VAL A 287 1.96 -11.44 -9.25
N TYR A 288 1.96 -10.25 -8.68
CA TYR A 288 3.14 -9.44 -8.41
C TYR A 288 3.29 -9.21 -6.89
N VAL A 289 4.52 -9.04 -6.42
CA VAL A 289 4.81 -8.64 -5.03
C VAL A 289 5.48 -7.27 -5.02
N ALA A 290 4.84 -6.31 -4.35
CA ALA A 290 5.32 -4.94 -4.23
C ALA A 290 5.87 -4.71 -2.82
N GLN A 291 7.13 -4.28 -2.72
CA GLN A 291 7.73 -3.79 -1.48
C GLN A 291 8.04 -2.29 -1.64
N VAL A 292 7.72 -1.49 -0.63
CA VAL A 292 8.15 -0.09 -0.55
C VAL A 292 8.99 0.11 0.69
N THR A 293 10.11 0.81 0.56
CA THR A 293 11.07 1.08 1.65
C THR A 293 11.43 2.56 1.67
N ALA A 294 11.29 3.20 2.83
CA ALA A 294 11.71 4.56 3.09
C ALA A 294 13.06 4.57 3.81
N TYR A 295 13.92 5.54 3.48
CA TYR A 295 15.30 5.64 3.97
C TYR A 295 15.56 6.92 4.76
N ALA A 296 16.41 6.83 5.78
CA ALA A 296 16.74 7.94 6.68
C ALA A 296 17.45 9.09 5.97
N GLN A 297 17.29 10.32 6.49
CA GLN A 297 18.12 11.46 6.09
C GLN A 297 19.38 11.52 6.96
N GLY A 298 20.51 11.09 6.40
CA GLY A 298 21.81 11.05 7.08
C GLY A 298 22.95 10.62 6.15
N ASP A 299 24.16 10.56 6.71
CA ASP A 299 25.40 10.22 6.00
C ASP A 299 25.35 8.78 5.43
N ASP A 300 24.73 7.84 6.17
CA ASP A 300 24.44 6.47 5.72
C ASP A 300 23.01 6.35 5.16
N SER A 301 22.86 6.86 3.94
CA SER A 301 21.59 6.92 3.17
C SER A 301 21.01 5.56 2.73
N GLN A 302 21.56 4.43 3.21
CA GLN A 302 21.02 3.09 2.98
C GLN A 302 20.25 2.51 4.19
N THR A 303 20.17 3.24 5.30
CA THR A 303 19.44 2.80 6.50
C THR A 303 17.91 2.91 6.31
N PRO A 304 17.15 1.79 6.31
CA PRO A 304 15.70 1.82 6.14
C PRO A 304 15.01 2.23 7.45
N ILE A 305 14.10 3.21 7.37
CA ILE A 305 13.30 3.68 8.52
C ILE A 305 11.94 2.97 8.62
N ALA A 306 11.37 2.57 7.48
CA ALA A 306 10.12 1.85 7.39
C ALA A 306 10.09 1.02 6.10
N SER A 307 9.46 -0.16 6.13
CA SER A 307 9.24 -0.97 4.92
C SER A 307 7.92 -1.75 5.01
N GLN A 308 7.18 -1.77 3.91
CA GLN A 308 5.91 -2.49 3.79
C GLN A 308 5.90 -3.32 2.51
N THR A 309 5.33 -4.53 2.59
CA THR A 309 5.17 -5.44 1.45
C THR A 309 3.70 -5.77 1.25
N THR A 310 3.23 -5.73 0.01
CA THR A 310 1.86 -6.06 -0.41
C THR A 310 1.87 -6.92 -1.67
N GLY A 311 0.76 -7.62 -1.93
CA GLY A 311 0.54 -8.36 -3.17
C GLY A 311 -0.42 -7.59 -4.08
N LEU A 312 -0.17 -7.61 -5.38
CA LEU A 312 -1.10 -7.07 -6.38
C LEU A 312 -1.27 -8.06 -7.53
N VAL A 313 -2.41 -7.97 -8.22
CA VAL A 313 -2.70 -8.78 -9.40
C VAL A 313 -2.83 -7.86 -10.59
N ALA A 314 -2.04 -8.11 -11.63
CA ALA A 314 -2.21 -7.51 -12.95
C ALA A 314 -3.31 -8.30 -13.69
N PRO A 315 -4.50 -7.72 -13.92
CA PRO A 315 -5.56 -8.38 -14.69
C PRO A 315 -5.22 -8.36 -16.18
N TYR A 316 -5.96 -9.15 -16.96
CA TYR A 316 -6.00 -9.04 -18.43
C TYR A 316 -6.27 -7.59 -18.88
N SER A 317 -5.78 -7.23 -20.06
CA SER A 317 -6.05 -5.91 -20.68
C SER A 317 -7.55 -5.60 -20.66
N ALA A 318 -7.90 -4.33 -20.41
CA ALA A 318 -9.30 -3.87 -20.35
C ALA A 318 -10.07 -4.12 -21.67
N GLU A 319 -9.36 -4.33 -22.78
CA GLU A 319 -9.92 -4.75 -24.08
C GLU A 319 -10.58 -6.15 -24.05
N TYR A 320 -10.15 -7.02 -23.13
CA TYR A 320 -10.77 -8.32 -22.86
C TYR A 320 -11.87 -8.26 -21.78
N GLY A 321 -12.11 -7.08 -21.20
CA GLY A 321 -13.29 -6.85 -20.38
C GLY A 321 -14.57 -6.97 -21.22
N PRO A 322 -15.73 -7.30 -20.62
CA PRO A 322 -16.98 -7.37 -21.36
C PRO A 322 -17.38 -5.98 -21.88
N LEU A 323 -17.11 -5.74 -23.17
CA LEU A 323 -17.47 -4.51 -23.91
C LEU A 323 -18.99 -4.30 -24.06
N THR A 324 -19.80 -5.18 -23.50
CA THR A 324 -21.27 -5.05 -23.39
C THR A 324 -21.63 -4.00 -22.35
N ALA A 325 -22.30 -2.92 -22.78
CA ALA A 325 -22.83 -1.93 -21.86
C ALA A 325 -23.85 -2.56 -20.88
N ASP A 326 -23.63 -2.37 -19.58
CA ASP A 326 -24.56 -2.79 -18.53
C ASP A 326 -25.82 -1.90 -18.57
N SER A 327 -26.83 -2.35 -19.33
CA SER A 327 -28.10 -1.64 -19.48
C SER A 327 -28.87 -1.48 -18.17
N THR A 328 -28.65 -2.37 -17.19
CA THR A 328 -29.26 -2.30 -15.86
C THR A 328 -28.62 -1.17 -15.04
N LEU A 329 -27.30 -1.17 -14.90
CA LEU A 329 -26.56 -0.10 -14.23
C LEU A 329 -26.80 1.28 -14.87
N LEU A 330 -26.90 1.34 -16.21
CA LEU A 330 -27.21 2.58 -16.92
C LEU A 330 -28.65 3.07 -16.66
N ALA A 331 -29.63 2.17 -16.54
CA ALA A 331 -31.00 2.52 -16.18
C ALA A 331 -31.12 2.97 -14.70
N ASP A 332 -30.41 2.31 -13.79
CA ASP A 332 -30.35 2.68 -12.38
C ASP A 332 -29.66 4.03 -12.20
N LEU A 333 -28.55 4.29 -12.89
CA LEU A 333 -27.86 5.58 -12.88
C LEU A 333 -28.72 6.69 -13.48
N ALA A 334 -29.42 6.44 -14.60
CA ALA A 334 -30.36 7.41 -15.15
C ALA A 334 -31.48 7.75 -14.15
N THR A 335 -32.03 6.74 -13.48
CA THR A 335 -33.08 6.94 -12.46
C THR A 335 -32.55 7.71 -11.25
N ALA A 336 -31.39 7.33 -10.72
CA ALA A 336 -30.79 7.95 -9.53
C ALA A 336 -30.29 9.38 -9.76
N THR A 337 -29.86 9.70 -10.99
CA THR A 337 -29.45 11.07 -11.38
C THR A 337 -30.61 11.92 -11.93
N ASN A 338 -31.81 11.35 -12.06
CA ASN A 338 -32.96 11.93 -12.74
C ASN A 338 -32.63 12.37 -14.21
N GLY A 339 -31.75 11.59 -14.86
CA GLY A 339 -31.38 11.72 -16.26
C GLY A 339 -32.25 10.87 -17.19
N GLN A 340 -31.83 10.73 -18.45
CA GLN A 340 -32.56 9.98 -19.48
C GLN A 340 -31.62 9.07 -20.29
N ALA A 341 -32.10 7.89 -20.69
CA ALA A 341 -31.41 7.04 -21.65
C ALA A 341 -31.53 7.66 -23.05
N LEU A 342 -30.41 8.06 -23.65
CA LEU A 342 -30.38 8.68 -24.97
C LEU A 342 -30.53 7.61 -26.06
N THR A 343 -31.52 7.78 -26.93
CA THR A 343 -31.84 6.87 -28.04
C THR A 343 -31.39 7.40 -29.41
N ASP A 344 -31.07 8.69 -29.49
CA ASP A 344 -30.55 9.40 -30.65
C ASP A 344 -29.43 10.35 -30.18
N PRO A 345 -28.23 10.32 -30.78
CA PRO A 345 -27.14 11.25 -30.45
C PRO A 345 -27.53 12.74 -30.46
N ALA A 346 -28.53 13.16 -31.26
CA ALA A 346 -29.02 14.54 -31.26
C ALA A 346 -29.60 14.97 -29.90
N GLN A 347 -30.14 14.03 -29.11
CA GLN A 347 -30.70 14.28 -27.78
C GLN A 347 -29.62 14.74 -26.78
N ALA A 348 -28.35 14.39 -26.99
CA ALA A 348 -27.23 14.84 -26.16
C ALA A 348 -26.95 16.35 -26.26
N PHE A 349 -27.39 16.98 -27.36
CA PHE A 349 -27.18 18.41 -27.64
C PHE A 349 -28.45 19.25 -27.40
N ALA A 350 -29.48 18.66 -26.80
CA ALA A 350 -30.65 19.39 -26.34
C ALA A 350 -30.25 20.46 -25.32
N HIS A 351 -30.62 21.72 -25.56
CA HIS A 351 -30.35 22.83 -24.66
C HIS A 351 -31.39 22.89 -23.53
N ASN A 352 -31.65 21.75 -22.89
CA ASN A 352 -32.64 21.54 -21.83
C ASN A 352 -32.02 21.41 -20.42
N LEU A 353 -30.69 21.48 -20.31
CA LEU A 353 -29.98 21.48 -19.03
C LEU A 353 -30.36 22.69 -18.17
N ALA A 354 -30.58 22.46 -16.87
CA ALA A 354 -30.82 23.54 -15.91
C ALA A 354 -29.59 24.46 -15.82
N VAL A 355 -29.83 25.77 -15.70
CA VAL A 355 -28.76 26.79 -15.67
C VAL A 355 -27.94 26.71 -14.37
N GLY A 356 -26.89 25.90 -14.39
CA GLY A 356 -25.93 25.78 -13.29
C GLY A 356 -25.16 27.09 -13.05
N ARG A 357 -25.08 27.51 -11.79
CA ARG A 357 -24.23 28.64 -11.37
C ARG A 357 -22.82 28.14 -11.05
N GLN A 358 -21.90 28.30 -11.99
CA GLN A 358 -20.49 28.01 -11.77
C GLN A 358 -19.73 29.25 -11.26
N SER A 359 -19.00 29.09 -10.16
CA SER A 359 -18.12 30.14 -9.63
C SER A 359 -16.81 30.19 -10.41
N TYR A 360 -16.67 31.17 -11.30
CA TYR A 360 -15.42 31.37 -12.05
C TYR A 360 -14.34 32.02 -11.16
N PRO A 361 -13.11 31.49 -11.12
CA PRO A 361 -12.01 32.13 -10.41
C PRO A 361 -11.58 33.40 -11.16
N ILE A 362 -11.99 34.56 -10.66
CA ILE A 362 -11.59 35.88 -11.21
C ILE A 362 -10.14 36.25 -10.85
N TRP A 363 -9.50 35.52 -9.92
CA TRP A 363 -8.17 35.83 -9.42
C TRP A 363 -7.06 35.87 -10.48
N PRO A 364 -7.02 35.04 -11.54
CA PRO A 364 -5.96 35.12 -12.55
C PRO A 364 -6.03 36.43 -13.34
N GLY A 365 -7.25 36.91 -13.63
CA GLY A 365 -7.47 38.21 -14.25
C GLY A 365 -7.07 39.37 -13.34
N LEU A 366 -7.35 39.27 -12.04
CA LEU A 366 -6.90 40.26 -11.04
C LEU A 366 -5.37 40.24 -10.85
N LEU A 367 -4.72 39.07 -10.93
CA LEU A 367 -3.26 38.95 -10.81
C LEU A 367 -2.57 39.51 -12.07
N LEU A 368 -3.12 39.26 -13.27
CA LEU A 368 -2.66 39.89 -14.50
C LEU A 368 -2.87 41.42 -14.49
N LEU A 369 -4.00 41.90 -13.97
CA LEU A 369 -4.25 43.33 -13.76
C LEU A 369 -3.21 43.93 -12.78
N ALA A 370 -2.92 43.25 -11.67
CA ALA A 370 -1.91 43.69 -10.70
C ALA A 370 -0.49 43.70 -11.30
N ALA A 371 -0.13 42.69 -12.10
CA ALA A 371 1.13 42.61 -12.81
C ALA A 371 1.30 43.72 -13.87
N LEU A 372 0.21 44.21 -14.46
CA LEU A 372 0.22 45.37 -15.36
C LEU A 372 0.22 46.72 -14.60
N LEU A 373 -0.43 46.79 -13.44
CA LEU A 373 -0.46 47.99 -12.60
C LEU A 373 0.86 48.24 -11.85
N PHE A 374 1.61 47.20 -11.50
CA PHE A 374 2.90 47.32 -10.82
C PHE A 374 3.94 48.17 -11.59
N PRO A 375 4.28 47.88 -12.88
CA PRO A 375 5.18 48.73 -13.65
C PRO A 375 4.58 50.12 -13.93
N LEU A 376 3.25 50.27 -13.96
CA LEU A 376 2.59 51.56 -14.12
C LEU A 376 2.79 52.44 -12.87
N ASP A 377 2.60 51.90 -11.66
CA ASP A 377 2.87 52.60 -10.40
C ASP A 377 4.34 52.97 -10.26
N VAL A 378 5.26 52.06 -10.59
CA VAL A 378 6.71 52.34 -10.61
C VAL A 378 7.05 53.45 -11.62
N ALA A 379 6.45 53.43 -12.82
CA ALA A 379 6.63 54.48 -13.83
C ALA A 379 6.10 55.83 -13.34
N LEU A 380 4.90 55.88 -12.76
CA LEU A 380 4.29 57.10 -12.21
C LEU A 380 5.08 57.69 -11.02
N ARG A 381 5.77 56.86 -10.24
CA ARG A 381 6.63 57.30 -9.12
C ARG A 381 8.03 57.74 -9.56
N ARG A 382 8.61 57.11 -10.59
CA ARG A 382 9.96 57.45 -11.08
C ARG A 382 9.98 58.56 -12.16
N LEU A 383 8.97 58.62 -13.02
CA LEU A 383 8.89 59.61 -14.10
C LEU A 383 8.07 60.81 -13.63
N ARG A 384 8.69 61.99 -13.53
CA ARG A 384 8.01 63.26 -13.22
C ARG A 384 7.24 63.80 -14.42
N LEU A 385 6.24 63.05 -14.86
CA LEU A 385 5.43 63.32 -16.05
C LEU A 385 4.67 64.65 -15.94
N GLY A 386 5.06 65.63 -16.75
CA GLY A 386 4.44 66.95 -16.83
C GLY A 386 3.10 66.92 -17.57
N ARG A 387 2.26 67.96 -17.37
CA ARG A 387 0.92 68.04 -17.99
C ARG A 387 0.93 67.82 -19.52
N ARG A 388 1.95 68.34 -20.21
CA ARG A 388 2.12 68.21 -21.68
C ARG A 388 2.35 66.76 -22.13
N GLU A 389 3.07 65.97 -21.35
CA GLU A 389 3.38 64.57 -21.66
C GLU A 389 2.13 63.70 -21.45
N TRP A 390 1.34 64.00 -20.42
CA TRP A 390 0.00 63.43 -20.20
C TRP A 390 -0.99 63.75 -21.31
N GLU A 391 -0.97 64.98 -21.85
CA GLU A 391 -1.79 65.39 -22.98
C GLU A 391 -1.40 64.63 -24.26
N GLN A 392 -0.10 64.53 -24.57
CA GLN A 392 0.40 63.76 -25.70
C GLN A 392 0.07 62.26 -25.59
N ALA A 393 0.28 61.66 -24.41
CA ALA A 393 -0.07 60.26 -24.15
C ALA A 393 -1.57 60.00 -24.32
N ARG A 394 -2.44 60.92 -23.87
CA ARG A 394 -3.90 60.82 -24.05
C ARG A 394 -4.33 60.92 -25.52
N VAL A 395 -3.69 61.79 -26.32
CA VAL A 395 -3.97 61.91 -27.76
C VAL A 395 -3.53 60.63 -28.49
N TRP A 396 -2.32 60.15 -28.22
CA TRP A 396 -1.78 58.91 -28.79
C TRP A 396 -2.67 57.70 -28.46
N LEU A 397 -3.03 57.53 -27.18
CA LEU A 397 -3.84 56.40 -26.72
C LEU A 397 -5.25 56.42 -27.33
N ARG A 398 -5.89 57.60 -27.44
CA ARG A 398 -7.18 57.76 -28.13
C ARG A 398 -7.09 57.39 -29.61
N SER A 399 -6.06 57.86 -30.31
CA SER A 399 -5.89 57.56 -31.74
C SER A 399 -5.67 56.07 -32.03
N ARG A 400 -5.11 55.33 -31.07
CA ARG A 400 -4.76 53.92 -31.23
C ARG A 400 -5.83 52.92 -30.76
N LEU A 401 -6.67 53.30 -29.78
CA LEU A 401 -7.74 52.42 -29.25
C LEU A 401 -9.13 52.68 -29.82
N LEU A 402 -9.45 53.90 -30.27
CA LEU A 402 -10.80 54.27 -30.71
C LEU A 402 -10.95 54.43 -32.23
N GLY A 403 -9.91 54.09 -33.01
CA GLY A 403 -9.88 54.29 -34.47
C GLY A 403 -9.96 55.76 -34.92
N ALA A 404 -10.03 56.69 -33.97
CA ALA A 404 -10.14 58.12 -34.23
C ALA A 404 -8.83 58.62 -34.86
N ARG A 405 -8.88 58.89 -36.17
CA ARG A 405 -7.86 59.71 -36.83
C ARG A 405 -7.62 60.96 -35.96
N PRO A 406 -6.35 61.42 -35.80
CA PRO A 406 -6.11 62.70 -35.18
C PRO A 406 -6.99 63.74 -35.86
N ALA A 407 -7.74 64.53 -35.09
CA ALA A 407 -8.36 65.72 -35.64
C ALA A 407 -7.26 66.50 -36.36
N PRO A 408 -7.48 66.97 -37.61
CA PRO A 408 -6.46 67.74 -38.31
C PRO A 408 -6.05 68.88 -37.40
N ALA A 409 -4.74 69.10 -37.25
CA ALA A 409 -4.25 70.23 -36.48
C ALA A 409 -4.97 71.47 -37.00
N ALA A 410 -5.67 72.18 -36.12
CA ALA A 410 -6.40 73.39 -36.49
C ALA A 410 -5.44 74.27 -37.29
N PRO A 411 -5.83 74.78 -38.47
CA PRO A 411 -4.92 75.54 -39.31
C PRO A 411 -4.20 76.57 -38.47
N LEU A 412 -2.86 76.60 -38.55
CA LEU A 412 -2.09 77.70 -38.00
C LEU A 412 -2.70 78.97 -38.59
N GLU A 413 -3.35 79.79 -37.76
CA GLU A 413 -3.87 81.07 -38.24
C GLU A 413 -2.72 81.82 -38.90
N PRO A 414 -2.94 82.38 -40.12
CA PRO A 414 -1.90 83.08 -40.83
C PRO A 414 -1.35 84.18 -39.90
N ALA A 415 -0.07 84.06 -39.57
CA ALA A 415 0.52 84.79 -38.45
C ALA A 415 0.18 86.28 -38.50
N THR A 416 -0.37 86.81 -37.41
CA THR A 416 -0.74 88.23 -37.31
C THR A 416 0.41 89.12 -37.79
N PRO A 417 0.15 90.14 -38.63
CA PRO A 417 1.19 90.82 -39.41
C PRO A 417 2.28 91.51 -38.58
N SER A 418 2.05 91.68 -37.27
CA SER A 418 3.02 92.12 -36.27
C SER A 418 4.31 91.29 -36.21
N LEU A 419 4.25 89.96 -36.42
CA LEU A 419 5.45 89.09 -36.29
C LEU A 419 6.33 89.04 -37.54
N GLN A 420 5.77 89.29 -38.73
CA GLN A 420 6.59 89.52 -39.93
C GLN A 420 7.26 90.90 -39.88
N ALA A 421 6.52 91.92 -39.44
CA ALA A 421 7.09 93.26 -39.19
C ALA A 421 8.25 93.21 -38.18
N PHE A 422 8.14 92.44 -37.08
CA PHE A 422 9.22 92.29 -36.10
C PHE A 422 10.46 91.55 -36.63
N ARG A 423 10.32 90.65 -37.62
CA ARG A 423 11.49 90.02 -38.28
C ARG A 423 12.18 90.98 -39.24
N GLN A 424 11.42 91.66 -40.10
CA GLN A 424 11.95 92.68 -41.02
C GLN A 424 12.59 93.87 -40.28
N ALA A 425 12.05 94.26 -39.12
CA ALA A 425 12.67 95.26 -38.25
C ALA A 425 14.01 94.78 -37.66
N ARG A 426 14.16 93.47 -37.39
CA ARG A 426 15.38 92.91 -36.79
C ARG A 426 16.51 92.71 -37.81
N GLU A 427 16.16 92.39 -39.06
CA GLU A 427 17.12 92.29 -40.17
C GLU A 427 17.63 93.66 -40.64
N ARG A 428 16.83 94.73 -40.49
CA ARG A 428 17.25 96.12 -40.74
C ARG A 428 18.25 96.70 -39.73
N VAL A 429 18.57 95.99 -38.64
CA VAL A 429 19.52 96.43 -37.60
C VAL A 429 20.93 95.83 -37.82
N GLN A 430 21.16 95.05 -38.89
CA GLN A 430 22.45 94.41 -39.16
C GLN A 430 23.10 94.80 -40.50
N ARG A 431 23.64 96.03 -40.59
CA ARG A 431 24.95 96.35 -41.24
C ARG A 431 25.38 97.82 -40.96
N PRO A 432 26.66 98.18 -41.13
CA PRO A 432 27.35 99.01 -40.13
C PRO A 432 27.59 100.48 -40.52
N VAL A 433 27.90 101.29 -39.50
CA VAL A 433 28.59 102.58 -39.58
C VAL A 433 29.72 102.59 -38.53
N ALA A 434 30.81 103.29 -38.80
CA ALA A 434 32.03 103.34 -37.97
C ALA A 434 32.21 104.75 -37.30
N PRO A 435 33.36 105.15 -36.72
CA PRO A 435 33.55 105.03 -35.27
C PRO A 435 34.03 106.32 -34.53
N ALA A 436 34.27 106.20 -33.21
CA ALA A 436 34.93 107.15 -32.29
C ALA A 436 34.12 108.41 -31.88
N PRO A 437 34.51 109.18 -30.83
CA PRO A 437 35.62 109.04 -29.85
C PRO A 437 35.14 108.90 -28.36
N PRO A 438 36.03 108.82 -27.33
CA PRO A 438 35.68 108.38 -25.96
C PRO A 438 35.68 109.48 -24.86
N THR A 439 35.09 109.21 -23.67
CA THR A 439 35.37 109.97 -22.41
C THR A 439 34.97 109.23 -21.09
N VAL A 440 35.98 108.98 -20.24
CA VAL A 440 36.08 108.84 -18.74
C VAL A 440 34.93 108.41 -17.77
N SER A 441 35.37 107.57 -16.80
CA SER A 441 35.01 107.50 -15.34
C SER A 441 33.63 106.96 -14.91
N SER A 442 33.47 106.36 -13.71
CA SER A 442 34.33 106.29 -12.50
C SER A 442 34.49 104.87 -11.88
N SER A 443 35.27 104.74 -10.79
CA SER A 443 35.92 103.48 -10.35
C SER A 443 35.41 102.92 -8.97
N PRO A 444 36.13 102.12 -8.14
CA PRO A 444 35.61 100.87 -7.57
C PRO A 444 35.55 100.83 -6.00
N PRO A 445 35.43 99.64 -5.36
CA PRO A 445 36.58 99.13 -4.57
C PRO A 445 36.74 97.58 -4.50
N SER A 446 37.77 97.13 -3.76
CA SER A 446 38.16 95.73 -3.39
C SER A 446 39.30 95.81 -2.32
N PRO A 447 39.94 94.71 -1.81
CA PRO A 447 39.50 93.44 -1.20
C PRO A 447 40.01 93.31 0.28
N PRO A 448 39.94 92.14 0.98
CA PRO A 448 41.12 91.23 1.23
C PRO A 448 40.75 89.70 1.20
N VAL A 449 41.57 88.62 1.21
CA VAL A 449 43.00 88.22 1.47
C VAL A 449 43.24 87.47 2.82
N VAL A 450 43.95 86.31 2.96
CA VAL A 450 44.02 84.99 2.22
C VAL A 450 44.95 83.92 2.92
N ARG A 451 44.56 82.61 2.97
CA ARG A 451 45.36 81.35 3.29
C ARG A 451 46.01 81.21 4.70
N PRO A 452 46.67 80.07 5.10
CA PRO A 452 46.57 78.60 4.81
C PRO A 452 46.27 77.77 6.13
N THR A 453 46.36 76.41 6.32
CA THR A 453 47.49 75.43 6.23
C THR A 453 47.03 73.95 6.52
N GLN A 454 47.93 72.95 6.42
CA GLN A 454 47.81 71.46 6.65
C GLN A 454 48.35 71.02 8.06
N PRO A 455 48.50 69.72 8.51
CA PRO A 455 48.13 68.37 7.98
C PRO A 455 47.47 67.38 9.03
N ALA A 456 47.52 66.05 8.81
CA ALA A 456 47.02 64.91 9.64
C ALA A 456 48.20 64.12 10.33
N PRO A 457 48.14 62.84 10.86
CA PRO A 457 47.10 61.77 11.05
C PRO A 457 47.06 61.29 12.56
N PRO A 458 47.02 60.00 13.05
CA PRO A 458 46.58 58.65 12.56
C PRO A 458 45.76 57.76 13.59
N THR A 459 45.50 56.47 13.26
CA THR A 459 45.20 55.27 14.14
C THR A 459 43.93 55.21 15.03
N SER A 460 43.32 54.07 15.45
CA SER A 460 43.23 52.65 14.98
C SER A 460 42.06 51.92 15.76
N PRO A 461 41.83 50.57 15.83
CA PRO A 461 40.58 49.99 15.31
C PRO A 461 39.67 49.23 16.35
N PRO A 462 39.02 48.05 16.11
CA PRO A 462 37.62 47.81 16.51
C PRO A 462 37.45 46.85 17.71
N PRO A 463 36.22 46.38 18.01
CA PRO A 463 35.99 44.93 17.81
C PRO A 463 34.62 44.49 17.27
N ALA A 464 34.63 43.22 16.84
CA ALA A 464 33.59 42.27 16.45
C ALA A 464 32.10 42.52 16.80
N SER A 465 31.25 42.10 15.85
CA SER A 465 29.91 41.58 16.13
C SER A 465 29.97 40.07 16.45
N PRO A 466 29.20 39.60 17.45
CA PRO A 466 28.88 38.18 17.58
C PRO A 466 27.36 37.91 17.59
N THR A 467 26.97 36.93 16.76
CA THR A 467 25.87 35.96 16.91
C THR A 467 24.51 36.35 17.49
N GLU A 468 23.48 35.86 16.79
CA GLU A 468 22.12 35.60 17.30
C GLU A 468 22.14 34.88 18.66
N GLY A 469 21.22 35.21 19.58
CA GLY A 469 21.26 34.57 20.90
C GLY A 469 20.13 34.85 21.91
N ASP A 470 19.21 35.80 21.70
CA ASP A 470 18.09 35.97 22.64
C ASP A 470 16.78 36.60 22.08
N THR A 471 16.07 35.83 21.26
CA THR A 471 14.68 36.14 20.89
C THR A 471 13.64 35.68 21.93
N LEU A 472 14.01 34.74 22.82
CA LEU A 472 13.10 34.11 23.78
C LEU A 472 12.92 34.91 25.08
N ALA A 473 13.91 35.66 25.57
CA ALA A 473 13.71 36.56 26.71
C ALA A 473 12.76 37.71 26.35
N ARG A 474 12.87 38.28 25.14
CA ARG A 474 11.97 39.35 24.66
C ARG A 474 10.49 38.91 24.66
N LEU A 475 10.20 37.66 24.29
CA LEU A 475 8.86 37.09 24.36
C LEU A 475 8.38 36.86 25.81
N ARG A 476 9.28 36.53 26.75
CA ARG A 476 8.94 36.40 28.18
C ARG A 476 8.65 37.75 28.85
N GLU A 477 9.35 38.82 28.48
CA GLU A 477 8.99 40.19 28.91
C GLU A 477 7.64 40.63 28.33
N ALA A 478 7.41 40.44 27.03
CA ALA A 478 6.14 40.79 26.40
C ALA A 478 4.94 40.11 27.08
N LYS A 479 5.07 38.82 27.41
CA LYS A 479 4.01 38.05 28.09
C LYS A 479 3.78 38.48 29.55
N LYS A 480 4.75 39.12 30.21
CA LYS A 480 4.57 39.74 31.55
C LYS A 480 3.86 41.10 31.50
N ARG A 481 3.93 41.84 30.38
CA ARG A 481 3.24 43.14 30.24
C ARG A 481 1.76 43.04 29.82
N ALA A 482 1.27 41.83 29.53
CA ALA A 482 -0.12 41.54 29.16
C ALA A 482 -0.97 40.96 30.30
N ARG A 483 -0.53 41.10 31.56
CA ARG A 483 -1.29 40.78 32.77
C ARG A 483 -1.07 41.83 33.86
N HIS A 484 -1.71 42.98 33.67
CA HIS A 484 -2.02 43.94 34.72
C HIS A 484 -3.28 44.72 34.34
#